data_AF-A0A239R8N3-F1
#
_entry.id   AF-A0A239R8N3-F1
#
_cell.length_a   1.000
_cell.length_b   1.000
_cell.length_c   1.000
_cell.angle_alpha   90.00
_cell.angle_beta   90.00
_cell.angle_gamma   90.00
#
_symmetry.space_group_name_H-M   'P 1'
#
loop_
_entity.id
_entity.type
_entity.pdbx_description
1 polymer ?
#
loop_
_entity_poly.entity_id
_entity_poly.type
_entity_poly.pdbx_seq_one_letter_code
_entity_poly.pdbx_strand_id
1 'polypeptide(L)'
;MENNNKLRITIGDFTAVYNSGAYLGVRLCVRLDDKIDGDILKSATEKTAKRYPYFCVRFAQNEREYYLEDNPLPVMTINKATSTGLLTEAVNYHAWAVCYKDDFIYFDV
;
A
#
# COMPACT_ATOMS: atom_id res chain seq x y z
N MET A 1 10.86 12.71 27.36
CA MET A 1 11.66 11.67 26.66
C MET A 1 10.69 10.96 25.72
N GLU A 2 10.74 11.28 24.44
CA GLU A 2 9.87 10.65 23.44
C GLU A 2 10.31 9.19 23.22
N ASN A 3 9.37 8.27 23.44
CA ASN A 3 9.53 6.85 23.15
C ASN A 3 9.51 6.67 21.62
N ASN A 4 10.67 6.79 20.99
CA ASN A 4 10.84 6.54 19.56
C ASN A 4 10.94 5.02 19.31
N ASN A 5 9.82 4.31 19.48
CA ASN A 5 9.73 2.89 19.19
C ASN A 5 9.57 2.70 17.66
N LYS A 6 10.60 3.05 16.89
CA LYS A 6 10.63 2.80 15.45
C LYS A 6 10.77 1.31 15.22
N LEU A 7 9.81 0.72 14.51
CA LEU A 7 9.83 -0.69 14.14
C LEU A 7 11.07 -0.95 13.26
N ARG A 8 12.00 -1.77 13.76
CA ARG A 8 13.23 -2.13 13.05
C ARG A 8 12.97 -3.36 12.18
N ILE A 9 13.15 -3.22 10.87
CA ILE A 9 12.98 -4.32 9.90
C ILE A 9 14.36 -4.74 9.41
N THR A 10 14.71 -6.00 9.57
CA THR A 10 15.99 -6.51 9.04
C THR A 10 15.86 -6.86 7.56
N ILE A 11 16.99 -6.94 6.86
CA ILE A 11 17.03 -7.44 5.48
C ILE A 11 16.44 -8.86 5.41
N GLY A 12 16.64 -9.67 6.45
CA GLY A 12 16.04 -11.00 6.59
C GLY A 12 14.52 -10.97 6.61
N ASP A 13 13.92 -10.08 7.42
CA ASP A 13 12.47 -9.87 7.49
C ASP A 13 11.90 -9.39 6.14
N PHE A 14 12.63 -8.50 5.46
CA PHE A 14 12.29 -8.05 4.12
C PHE A 14 12.30 -9.20 3.11
N THR A 15 13.37 -10.02 3.08
CA THR A 15 13.47 -11.15 2.16
C THR A 15 12.52 -12.30 2.48
N ALA A 16 12.16 -12.52 3.74
CA ALA A 16 11.28 -13.61 4.15
C ALA A 16 9.80 -13.32 3.88
N VAL A 17 9.39 -12.04 3.97
CA VAL A 17 8.01 -11.61 3.73
C VAL A 17 7.81 -11.14 2.28
N TYR A 18 8.83 -10.55 1.67
CA TYR A 18 8.77 -9.86 0.38
C TYR A 18 9.85 -10.35 -0.59
N ASN A 19 10.19 -11.63 -0.67
CA ASN A 19 11.03 -12.12 -1.77
C ASN A 19 10.56 -13.46 -2.33
N SER A 20 9.65 -13.38 -3.29
CA SER A 20 9.39 -14.45 -4.26
C SER A 20 9.20 -13.87 -5.68
N GLY A 21 10.26 -13.26 -6.23
CA GLY A 21 10.34 -12.94 -7.66
C GLY A 21 9.99 -11.49 -8.06
N ALA A 22 9.53 -11.29 -9.30
CA ALA A 22 9.41 -9.99 -9.98
C ALA A 22 8.24 -9.10 -9.49
N TYR A 23 7.38 -9.60 -8.60
CA TYR A 23 6.29 -8.83 -8.01
C TYR A 23 6.20 -9.16 -6.52
N LEU A 24 6.45 -8.15 -5.69
CA LEU A 24 6.32 -8.22 -4.24
C LEU A 24 4.94 -7.71 -3.86
N GLY A 25 3.95 -8.61 -3.92
CA GLY A 25 2.62 -8.28 -3.41
C GLY A 25 1.58 -9.37 -3.63
N VAL A 26 0.55 -9.35 -2.79
CA VAL A 26 -0.69 -10.09 -2.95
C VAL A 26 -1.70 -9.14 -3.59
N ARG A 27 -2.35 -9.61 -4.66
CA ARG A 27 -3.53 -8.94 -5.20
C ARG A 27 -4.78 -9.71 -4.80
N LEU A 28 -5.63 -9.07 -3.99
CA LEU A 28 -6.98 -9.54 -3.73
C LEU A 28 -7.93 -8.94 -4.76
N CYS A 29 -8.82 -9.77 -5.29
CA CYS A 29 -9.79 -9.38 -6.31
C CYS A 29 -11.20 -9.59 -5.78
N VAL A 30 -12.02 -8.55 -5.80
CA VAL A 30 -13.43 -8.59 -5.40
C VAL A 30 -14.27 -8.08 -6.54
N ARG A 31 -15.28 -8.86 -6.93
CA ARG A 31 -16.27 -8.46 -7.93
C ARG A 31 -17.56 -8.05 -7.23
N LEU A 32 -18.13 -6.92 -7.65
CA LEU A 32 -19.42 -6.42 -7.20
C LEU A 32 -20.51 -6.74 -8.25
N ASP A 33 -21.77 -6.62 -7.86
CA ASP A 33 -22.89 -6.78 -8.81
C ASP A 33 -23.06 -5.53 -9.70
N ASP A 34 -22.70 -4.36 -9.17
CA ASP A 34 -22.78 -3.07 -9.85
C ASP A 34 -21.40 -2.53 -10.25
N LYS A 35 -21.41 -1.62 -11.23
CA LYS A 35 -20.20 -0.87 -11.60
C LYS A 35 -19.71 -0.02 -10.43
N ILE A 36 -18.40 0.07 -10.31
CA ILE A 36 -17.74 0.85 -9.28
C ILE A 36 -17.79 2.33 -9.65
N ASP A 37 -18.27 3.13 -8.70
CA ASP A 37 -18.05 4.57 -8.66
C ASP A 37 -16.69 4.86 -8.03
N GLY A 38 -15.79 5.47 -8.81
CA GLY A 38 -14.43 5.78 -8.39
C GLY A 38 -14.33 6.78 -7.25
N ASP A 39 -15.26 7.73 -7.16
CA ASP A 39 -15.25 8.75 -6.11
C ASP A 39 -15.73 8.17 -4.77
N ILE A 40 -16.72 7.27 -4.82
CA ILE A 40 -17.14 6.49 -3.64
C ILE A 40 -15.98 5.62 -3.15
N LEU A 41 -15.31 4.90 -4.04
CA LEU A 41 -14.17 4.05 -3.68
C LEU A 41 -12.98 4.86 -3.14
N LYS A 42 -12.71 6.02 -3.72
CA LYS A 42 -11.68 6.94 -3.22
C LYS A 42 -12.02 7.41 -1.80
N SER A 43 -13.26 7.84 -1.56
CA SER A 43 -13.71 8.23 -0.22
C SER A 43 -13.58 7.09 0.79
N ALA A 44 -13.92 5.86 0.40
CA ALA A 44 -13.75 4.67 1.23
C ALA A 44 -12.28 4.38 1.54
N THR A 45 -11.39 4.51 0.54
CA THR A 45 -9.94 4.33 0.69
C THR A 45 -9.36 5.34 1.68
N GLU A 46 -9.71 6.62 1.56
CA GLU A 46 -9.28 7.68 2.48
C GLU A 46 -9.76 7.44 3.92
N LYS A 47 -11.00 6.97 4.10
CA LYS A 47 -11.54 6.60 5.43
C LYS A 47 -10.78 5.42 6.02
N THR A 48 -10.45 4.42 5.20
CA THR A 48 -9.66 3.25 5.62
C THR A 48 -8.25 3.67 6.05
N ALA A 49 -7.58 4.53 5.27
CA ALA A 49 -6.27 5.08 5.61
C ALA A 49 -6.28 5.83 6.96
N LYS A 50 -7.34 6.61 7.22
CA LYS A 50 -7.53 7.30 8.51
C LYS A 50 -7.79 6.33 9.67
N ARG A 51 -8.50 5.22 9.41
CA ARG A 51 -8.81 4.19 10.42
C ARG A 51 -7.58 3.36 10.79
N TYR A 52 -6.68 3.14 9.83
CA TYR A 52 -5.50 2.29 9.99
C TYR A 52 -4.22 3.03 9.60
N PRO A 53 -3.84 4.08 10.36
CA PRO A 53 -2.67 4.90 10.03
C PRO A 53 -1.35 4.12 10.03
N TYR A 54 -1.27 3.00 10.74
CA TYR A 54 -0.09 2.12 10.75
C TYR A 54 0.16 1.39 9.42
N PHE A 55 -0.81 1.38 8.50
CA PHE A 55 -0.61 0.93 7.11
C PHE A 55 -0.22 2.07 6.15
N CYS A 56 -0.23 3.33 6.62
CA CYS A 56 0.10 4.51 5.84
C CYS A 56 1.58 4.87 6.05
N VAL A 57 2.46 3.97 5.64
CA VAL A 57 3.91 4.06 5.83
C VAL A 57 4.64 3.96 4.51
N ARG A 58 5.86 4.51 4.47
CA ARG A 58 6.80 4.34 3.37
C ARG A 58 8.10 3.74 3.86
N PHE A 59 8.79 3.11 2.93
CA PHE A 59 10.11 2.56 3.18
C PHE A 59 11.17 3.66 3.11
N ALA A 60 12.06 3.67 4.09
CA ALA A 60 13.20 4.57 4.16
C ALA A 60 14.47 3.80 4.52
N GLN A 61 15.61 4.37 4.12
CA GLN A 61 16.92 3.79 4.37
C GLN A 61 17.87 4.87 4.87
N ASN A 62 18.74 4.50 5.81
CA ASN A 62 19.94 5.26 6.14
C ASN A 62 21.21 4.42 5.86
N GLU A 63 22.38 4.93 6.21
CA GLU A 63 23.67 4.25 5.97
C GLU A 63 23.78 2.84 6.60
N ARG A 64 22.92 2.49 7.56
CA ARG A 64 23.03 1.28 8.39
C ARG A 64 21.83 0.36 8.33
N GLU A 65 20.63 0.89 8.09
CA GLU A 65 19.40 0.10 8.19
C GLU A 65 18.26 0.63 7.32
N TYR A 66 17.28 -0.26 7.14
CA TYR A 66 15.99 0.04 6.57
C TYR A 66 14.94 0.17 7.67
N TYR A 67 14.00 1.10 7.49
CA TYR A 67 12.93 1.33 8.44
C TYR A 67 11.68 1.83 7.73
N LEU A 68 10.55 1.73 8.42
CA LEU A 68 9.29 2.35 8.00
C LEU A 68 9.13 3.70 8.68
N GLU A 69 8.62 4.66 7.95
CA GLU A 69 8.21 5.96 8.48
C GLU A 69 6.83 6.35 7.99
N ASP A 70 6.18 7.24 8.74
CA ASP A 70 4.86 7.74 8.40
C ASP A 70 4.86 8.36 7.00
N ASN A 71 3.86 8.01 6.20
CA ASN A 71 3.68 8.53 4.86
C ASN A 71 2.43 9.41 4.81
N PRO A 72 2.57 10.75 4.83
CA PRO A 72 1.43 11.66 4.85
C PRO A 72 0.72 11.79 3.49
N LEU A 73 1.30 11.22 2.43
CA LEU A 73 0.70 11.25 1.10
C LEU A 73 -0.56 10.36 1.07
N PRO A 74 -1.56 10.69 0.24
CA PRO A 74 -2.77 9.88 0.15
C PRO A 74 -2.49 8.50 -0.41
N VAL A 75 -3.19 7.48 0.11
CA VAL A 75 -3.23 6.15 -0.51
C VAL A 75 -4.01 6.25 -1.82
N MET A 76 -3.48 5.62 -2.86
CA MET A 76 -3.99 5.81 -4.22
C MET A 76 -5.19 4.90 -4.53
N THR A 77 -6.19 5.49 -5.18
CA THR A 77 -7.29 4.77 -5.83
C THR A 77 -7.15 4.92 -7.35
N ILE A 78 -6.93 3.83 -8.09
CA ILE A 78 -6.46 3.85 -9.48
C ILE A 78 -7.45 3.10 -10.39
N ASN A 79 -7.93 3.75 -11.46
CA ASN A 79 -8.81 3.09 -12.44
C ASN A 79 -7.99 2.25 -13.44
N LYS A 80 -7.59 1.04 -13.04
CA LYS A 80 -6.80 0.12 -13.84
C LYS A 80 -7.01 -1.33 -13.36
N ALA A 81 -7.06 -2.28 -14.29
CA ALA A 81 -7.18 -3.70 -13.97
C ALA A 81 -5.83 -4.40 -13.72
N THR A 82 -4.70 -3.82 -14.17
CA THR A 82 -3.38 -4.44 -13.95
C THR A 82 -2.82 -4.04 -12.59
N SER A 83 -1.88 -4.83 -12.08
CA SER A 83 -1.13 -4.47 -10.88
C SER A 83 -0.35 -3.17 -11.09
N THR A 84 -0.14 -2.45 -9.98
CA THR A 84 0.75 -1.30 -9.90
C THR A 84 1.93 -1.66 -9.00
N GLY A 85 3.13 -1.25 -9.38
CA GLY A 85 4.32 -1.44 -8.54
C GLY A 85 4.18 -0.67 -7.22
N LEU A 86 4.14 -1.38 -6.11
CA LEU A 86 4.10 -0.81 -4.77
C LEU A 86 5.43 -0.16 -4.39
N LEU A 87 5.43 0.70 -3.36
CA LEU A 87 6.63 1.43 -2.90
C LEU A 87 7.28 2.33 -3.98
N THR A 88 6.57 2.62 -5.07
CA THR A 88 7.02 3.52 -6.14
C THR A 88 6.34 4.87 -6.03
N GLU A 89 6.93 5.89 -6.67
CA GLU A 89 6.33 7.23 -6.76
C GLU A 89 4.90 7.20 -7.33
N ALA A 90 4.61 6.28 -8.26
CA ALA A 90 3.30 6.15 -8.90
C ALA A 90 2.16 5.80 -7.92
N VAL A 91 2.49 5.25 -6.74
CA VAL A 91 1.54 4.94 -5.67
C VAL A 91 1.84 5.72 -4.38
N ASN A 92 2.51 6.85 -4.51
CA ASN A 92 2.96 7.68 -3.38
C ASN A 92 3.81 6.89 -2.37
N TYR A 93 4.61 5.93 -2.82
CA TYR A 93 5.50 5.11 -1.99
C TYR A 93 4.78 4.26 -0.92
N HIS A 94 3.46 4.09 -1.01
CA HIS A 94 2.71 3.21 -0.11
C HIS A 94 2.99 1.74 -0.41
N ALA A 95 2.94 0.93 0.64
CA ALA A 95 2.97 -0.53 0.57
C ALA A 95 1.62 -1.13 0.15
N TRP A 96 0.64 -0.31 -0.20
CA TRP A 96 -0.65 -0.77 -0.70
C TRP A 96 -1.32 0.26 -1.60
N ALA A 97 -2.19 -0.22 -2.48
CA ALA A 97 -3.03 0.60 -3.35
C ALA A 97 -4.36 -0.08 -3.62
N VAL A 98 -5.39 0.72 -3.93
CA VAL A 98 -6.69 0.22 -4.36
C VAL A 98 -6.84 0.50 -5.85
N CYS A 99 -6.82 -0.54 -6.68
CA CYS A 99 -7.14 -0.41 -8.08
C CYS A 99 -8.60 -0.82 -8.33
N TYR A 100 -9.21 -0.33 -9.40
CA TYR A 100 -10.54 -0.77 -9.81
C TYR A 100 -10.71 -0.72 -11.32
N LYS A 101 -11.60 -1.56 -11.84
CA LYS A 101 -12.05 -1.51 -13.23
C LYS A 101 -13.43 -2.13 -13.33
N ASP A 102 -14.35 -1.43 -13.98
CA ASP A 102 -15.73 -1.88 -14.17
C ASP A 102 -16.39 -2.28 -12.83
N ASP A 103 -16.67 -3.56 -12.59
CA ASP A 103 -17.25 -4.13 -11.38
C ASP A 103 -16.22 -4.79 -10.44
N PHE A 104 -14.92 -4.63 -10.71
CA PHE A 104 -13.84 -5.24 -9.92
C PHE A 104 -13.05 -4.22 -9.10
N ILE A 105 -12.89 -4.51 -7.81
CA ILE A 105 -11.91 -3.87 -6.93
C ILE A 105 -10.70 -4.81 -6.79
N TYR A 106 -9.51 -4.25 -6.90
CA TYR A 106 -8.25 -4.93 -6.66
C TYR A 106 -7.52 -4.26 -5.50
N PHE A 107 -7.19 -5.02 -4.47
CA PHE A 107 -6.31 -4.57 -3.38
C PHE A 107 -4.93 -5.14 -3.62
N ASP A 108 -3.97 -4.26 -3.89
CA ASP A 108 -2.55 -4.59 -4.00
C ASP A 108 -1.88 -4.29 -2.65
N VAL A 109 -1.25 -5.28 -2.02
CA VAL A 109 -0.53 -5.20 -0.72
C VAL A 109 0.76 -6.00 -0.75
#